data_AF-A0A5B2YVH5-F1
#
_entry.id   AF-A0A5B2YVH5-F1
#
_cell.length_a   1.000
_cell.length_b   1.000
_cell.length_c   1.000
_cell.angle_alpha   90.00
_cell.angle_beta   90.00
_cell.angle_gamma   90.00
#
_symmetry.space_group_name_H-M   'P 1'
#
loop_
_entity.id
_entity.type
_entity.pdbx_description
1 polymer ?
#
loop_
_entity_poly.entity_id
_entity_poly.type
_entity_poly.pdbx_seq_one_letter_code
_entity_poly.pdbx_strand_id
1 'polypeptide(L)' 'MEQSDPLSRYFAYCIRNSFGLTLDPVTKTIWDTENGPASNDESNMVELGFNSD' A
#
# COMPACT_ATOMS: atom_id res chain seq x y z
N MET A 1 -0.33 -30.50 0.30
CA MET A 1 -0.58 -29.22 -0.37
C MET A 1 -0.17 -28.17 0.62
N GLU A 2 0.88 -27.42 0.34
CA GLU A 2 1.35 -26.37 1.24
C GLU A 2 0.20 -25.36 1.39
N GLN A 3 -0.32 -25.24 2.61
CA GLN A 3 -1.32 -24.24 2.92
C GLN A 3 -0.57 -22.92 2.97
N SER A 4 -0.57 -22.19 1.84
CA SER A 4 0.11 -20.90 1.78
C SER A 4 -0.46 -20.00 2.87
N ASP A 5 0.44 -19.44 3.69
CA ASP A 5 0.08 -18.47 4.71
C ASP A 5 -0.84 -17.41 4.07
N PRO A 6 -2.08 -17.21 4.55
CA PRO A 6 -2.98 -16.22 4.00
C PRO A 6 -2.36 -14.82 3.88
N LEU A 7 -1.42 -14.48 4.78
CA LEU A 7 -0.72 -13.21 4.80
C LEU A 7 0.25 -13.03 3.63
N SER A 8 0.75 -14.13 3.05
CA SER A 8 1.66 -14.08 1.88
C SER A 8 1.03 -13.45 0.63
N ARG A 9 -0.28 -13.25 0.63
CA ARG A 9 -1.02 -12.63 -0.47
C ARG A 9 -1.04 -11.10 -0.42
N TYR A 10 -0.71 -10.51 0.73
CA TYR A 10 -0.80 -9.08 0.93
C TYR A 10 0.58 -8.45 0.93
N PHE A 11 0.77 -7.44 0.09
CA PHE A 11 2.01 -6.67 0.04
C PHE A 11 2.04 -5.58 1.13
N ALA A 12 0.89 -4.94 1.38
CA ALA A 12 0.68 -3.91 2.40
C ALA A 12 -0.76 -4.03 2.94
N TYR A 13 -1.02 -3.43 4.09
CA TYR A 13 -2.32 -3.50 4.77
C TYR A 13 -2.67 -2.17 5.48
N CYS A 14 -3.89 -2.09 6.00
CA CYS A 14 -4.50 -0.87 6.55
C CYS A 14 -4.62 0.30 5.57
N ILE A 15 -4.56 0.04 4.25
CA ILE A 15 -4.88 1.03 3.22
C ILE A 15 -6.39 1.31 3.27
N ARG A 16 -6.78 2.56 3.51
CA ARG A 16 -8.17 2.95 3.77
C ARG A 16 -8.96 3.16 2.49
N ASN A 17 -8.52 4.11 1.67
CA ASN A 17 -9.26 4.57 0.49
C ASN A 17 -8.29 5.07 -0.59
N SER A 18 -7.44 4.15 -1.04
CA SER A 18 -6.52 4.38 -2.15
C SER A 18 -7.29 4.62 -3.46
N PHE A 19 -6.80 5.58 -4.25
CA PHE A 19 -7.35 5.91 -5.56
C PHE A 19 -6.28 6.08 -6.66
N GLY A 20 -5.00 5.93 -6.32
CA GLY A 20 -3.89 6.09 -7.26
C GLY A 20 -2.68 5.30 -6.82
N LEU A 21 -2.11 4.52 -7.75
CA LEU A 21 -0.94 3.67 -7.52
C LEU A 21 0.04 3.82 -8.69
N THR A 22 1.32 4.02 -8.40
CA THR A 22 2.36 4.03 -9.44
C THR A 22 3.65 3.38 -8.97
N LEU A 23 4.50 3.02 -9.94
CA LEU A 23 5.84 2.49 -9.73
C LEU A 23 6.85 3.51 -10.23
N ASP A 24 7.76 3.92 -9.37
CA ASP A 24 8.93 4.70 -9.79
C ASP A 24 9.84 3.80 -10.66
N PRO A 25 10.08 4.14 -11.95
CA PRO A 25 10.87 3.29 -12.83
C PRO A 25 12.36 3.27 -12.48
N VAL A 26 12.87 4.25 -11.73
CA VAL A 26 14.27 4.36 -11.31
C VAL A 26 14.48 3.63 -9.99
N THR A 27 13.72 3.98 -8.96
CA THR A 27 13.91 3.42 -7.61
C THR A 27 13.17 2.10 -7.38
N LYS A 28 12.20 1.78 -8.26
CA LYS A 28 11.28 0.63 -8.12
C LYS A 28 10.38 0.71 -6.89
N THR A 29 10.24 1.90 -6.32
CA THR A 29 9.36 2.16 -5.18
C THR A 29 7.91 2.25 -5.62
N ILE A 30 7.00 1.71 -4.80
CA ILE A 30 5.56 1.88 -4.99
C ILE A 30 5.14 3.18 -4.31
N TRP A 31 4.40 4.01 -5.04
CA TRP A 31 3.73 5.18 -4.49
C TRP A 31 2.23 4.98 -4.55
N ASP A 32 1.55 5.27 -3.45
CA ASP A 32 0.11 5.19 -3.31
C ASP A 32 -0.46 6.55 -2.87
N THR A 33 -1.70 6.84 -3.25
CA THR A 33 -2.43 8.02 -2.77
C THR A 33 -3.76 7.61 -2.16
N GLU A 34 -4.02 8.07 -0.94
CA GLU A 34 -5.21 7.72 -0.16
C GLU A 34 -6.00 8.97 0.20
N ASN A 35 -7.33 8.92 0.02
CA ASN A 35 -8.18 9.98 0.50
C ASN A 35 -8.42 9.79 2.00
N GLY A 36 -8.26 10.87 2.77
CA GLY A 36 -8.68 10.97 4.14
C GLY A 36 -10.20 11.05 4.28
N PRO A 37 -10.76 10.95 5.49
CA PRO A 37 -12.20 11.06 5.71
C PRO A 37 -12.73 12.48 5.52
N ALA A 38 -12.03 13.46 6.10
CA ALA A 38 -12.35 14.89 6.03
C ALA A 38 -11.09 15.76 5.90
N SER A 39 -9.95 15.21 6.30
CA SER A 39 -8.59 15.73 6.20
C SER A 39 -7.63 14.55 6.17
N ASN A 40 -6.33 14.81 6.04
CA ASN A 40 -5.27 13.79 6.03
C ASN A 40 -5.35 12.88 4.79
N ASP A 41 -5.44 13.49 3.61
CA ASP A 41 -5.10 12.76 2.39
C ASP A 41 -3.61 12.44 2.42
N GLU A 42 -3.25 11.26 1.93
CA GLU A 42 -1.89 10.74 2.04
C GLU A 42 -1.28 10.47 0.68
N SER A 43 0.04 10.67 0.60
CA SER A 43 0.87 10.11 -0.45
C SER A 43 1.93 9.26 0.22
N ASN A 44 1.80 7.95 0.05
CA ASN A 44 2.55 6.95 0.79
C ASN A 44 3.61 6.30 -0.11
N MET A 45 4.79 6.08 0.47
CA MET A 45 5.85 5.27 -0.12
C MET A 45 5.70 3.84 0.43
N VAL A 46 5.19 2.93 -0.39
CA VAL A 46 4.71 1.62 0.06
C VAL A 46 5.81 0.56 -0.12
N GLU A 47 6.17 -0.07 1.00
CA GLU A 47 7.13 -1.17 1.07
C GLU A 47 6.45 -2.49 1.50
N LEU A 48 7.16 -3.61 1.39
CA LEU A 48 6.62 -4.91 1.79
C LEU A 48 6.32 -4.92 3.30
N GLY A 49 5.08 -5.26 3.65
CA GLY A 49 4.59 -5.25 5.02
C GLY A 49 4.23 -3.86 5.54
N PHE A 50 4.19 -2.84 4.68
CA PHE A 50 3.74 -1.50 5.04
C PHE A 50 2.34 -1.54 5.67
N ASN A 51 2.20 -0.78 6.75
CA ASN A 51 0.96 -0.62 7.49
C ASN A 51 0.57 0.86 7.43
N SER A 52 -0.48 1.17 6.68
CA SER A 52 -1.04 2.53 6.63
C SER A 52 -1.78 2.87 7.93
N ASP A 53 -2.26 4.12 8.01
CA ASP A 53 -2.94 4.70 9.17
C ASP A 53 -4.40 4.20 9.38
#